data_AF-A0A6L8CM25-F1
#
_entry.id   AF-A0A6L8CM25-F1
#
_cell.length_a   1.000
_cell.length_b   1.000
_cell.length_c   1.000
_cell.angle_alpha   90.00
_cell.angle_beta   90.00
_cell.angle_gamma   90.00
#
_symmetry.space_group_name_H-M   'P 1'
#
loop_
_entity.id
_entity.type
_entity.pdbx_description
1 polymer ?
#
loop_
_entity_poly.entity_id
_entity_poly.type
_entity_poly.pdbx_seq_one_letter_code
_entity_poly.pdbx_strand_id
1 'polypeptide(L)'
;MLRGTAISPRPDERQAFRAASSAGEPWERHDGNRAGNVLICSNIGNSHERAIAMKPFATYRLFFLLPLFFLPLAGAAQESSGETGHGETTMGEFRGAKNTVHPQWFKESFLEFEEDIEEAAAEGRRLMLYFHQDGCPYCNKLVEHNFSSEIMGQKVRQHFDVVAINMWGDREVVQVSGQQFSEKTLAAALDVDFTPTLLFFGENRKVVLRLDGYLPPEDFGLALEYVANRLESGSSWADYVAERRKGAATDLDNVMEQAMAPPYDLTQGGQNRPLAVLFEEGDCMNCNLLHEKTFRDPDAGPLLDRFDILQVNRWADTSVRLPDGTSTTASRWARDLGIGYSPAMVLFDPEGGVIMKINAQFRTFHILGALAYASSGAYHEEPNFQRYLSDRAEEIREQGIDVDIWKY
;
A
#
# COMPACT_ATOMS: atom_id res chain seq x y z
N MET A 1 24.35 6.02 9.22
CA MET A 1 24.26 5.77 10.68
C MET A 1 22.76 5.78 11.00
N LEU A 2 22.08 4.75 11.51
CA LEU A 2 22.43 3.54 12.27
C LEU A 2 21.83 2.31 11.55
N ARG A 3 22.62 1.26 11.32
CA ARG A 3 22.10 -0.06 10.95
C ARG A 3 21.51 -0.71 12.20
N GLY A 4 20.20 -0.62 12.37
CA GLY A 4 19.44 -1.49 13.27
C GLY A 4 18.83 -2.62 12.47
N THR A 5 19.38 -3.83 12.58
CA THR A 5 18.72 -5.05 12.11
C THR A 5 17.47 -5.28 12.97
N ALA A 6 16.35 -4.71 12.56
CA ALA A 6 15.04 -4.99 13.12
C ALA A 6 14.47 -6.23 12.40
N ILE A 7 14.21 -7.28 13.18
CA ILE A 7 13.60 -8.52 12.71
C ILE A 7 12.18 -8.19 12.24
N SER A 8 11.87 -8.50 10.98
CA SER A 8 10.51 -8.41 10.44
C SER A 8 9.58 -9.34 11.24
N PRO A 9 8.40 -8.89 11.68
CA PRO A 9 7.45 -9.76 12.35
C PRO A 9 7.01 -10.88 11.40
N ARG A 10 6.92 -12.09 11.95
CA ARG A 10 6.62 -13.29 11.17
C ARG A 10 5.16 -13.23 10.64
N PRO A 11 4.84 -13.91 9.53
CA PRO A 11 3.49 -13.92 8.92
C PRO A 11 2.34 -14.30 9.88
N ASP A 12 2.64 -15.00 10.96
CA ASP A 12 1.71 -15.39 12.04
C ASP A 12 1.22 -14.18 12.86
N GLU A 13 2.03 -13.15 13.08
CA GLU A 13 1.63 -11.95 13.83
C GLU A 13 0.61 -11.09 13.06
N ARG A 14 0.75 -11.00 11.73
CA ARG A 14 -0.25 -10.33 10.85
C ARG A 14 -1.58 -11.10 10.83
N GLN A 15 -1.50 -12.43 10.81
CA GLN A 15 -2.69 -13.29 10.83
C GLN A 15 -3.40 -13.25 12.18
N ALA A 16 -2.65 -13.14 13.29
CA ALA A 16 -3.20 -13.02 14.63
C ALA A 16 -4.05 -11.76 14.79
N PHE A 17 -3.56 -10.57 14.41
CA PHE A 17 -4.34 -9.32 14.48
C PHE A 17 -5.56 -9.32 13.55
N ARG A 18 -5.41 -9.84 12.31
CA ARG A 18 -6.53 -9.97 11.37
C ARG A 18 -7.59 -10.97 11.86
N ALA A 19 -7.19 -12.08 12.48
CA ALA A 19 -8.12 -13.05 13.06
C ALA A 19 -8.85 -12.47 14.28
N ALA A 20 -8.10 -11.78 15.15
CA ALA A 20 -8.58 -10.97 16.27
C ALA A 20 -9.69 -9.97 15.85
N SER A 21 -9.45 -9.21 14.78
CA SER A 21 -10.36 -8.15 14.31
C SER A 21 -11.52 -8.64 13.41
N SER A 22 -11.38 -9.82 12.78
CA SER A 22 -12.39 -10.39 11.86
C SER A 22 -13.30 -11.46 12.48
N ALA A 23 -12.85 -12.18 13.50
CA ALA A 23 -13.69 -13.10 14.25
C ALA A 23 -14.59 -12.29 15.18
N GLY A 24 -15.88 -12.22 14.86
CA GLY A 24 -16.91 -11.56 15.67
C GLY A 24 -17.21 -12.25 17.01
N GLU A 25 -16.20 -12.78 17.70
CA GLU A 25 -16.35 -13.19 19.09
C GLU A 25 -16.24 -11.95 19.98
N PRO A 26 -17.18 -11.74 20.93
CA PRO A 26 -16.97 -10.76 21.98
C PRO A 26 -15.65 -11.09 22.66
N TRP A 27 -14.81 -10.08 22.83
CA TRP A 27 -13.58 -10.14 23.59
C TRP A 27 -13.90 -10.43 25.06
N GLU A 28 -14.27 -11.67 25.38
CA GLU A 28 -14.63 -12.06 26.74
C GLU A 28 -13.37 -12.06 27.61
N ARG A 29 -13.48 -11.27 28.68
CA ARG A 29 -12.50 -11.18 29.76
C ARG A 29 -12.41 -12.55 30.43
N HIS A 30 -11.30 -13.25 30.26
CA HIS A 30 -11.02 -14.47 31.03
C HIS A 30 -10.70 -14.09 32.49
N ASP A 31 -11.75 -13.95 33.30
CA ASP A 31 -11.64 -14.02 34.74
C ASP A 31 -11.35 -15.48 35.14
N GLY A 32 -10.35 -15.64 36.00
CA GLY A 32 -9.85 -16.94 36.42
C GLY A 32 -10.88 -17.80 37.14
N ASN A 33 -10.62 -19.11 37.04
CA ASN A 33 -11.10 -20.20 37.91
C ASN A 33 -12.39 -20.92 37.47
N ARG A 34 -12.23 -21.98 36.68
CA ARG A 34 -12.88 -23.28 36.92
C ARG A 34 -12.23 -24.42 36.14
N ALA A 35 -11.90 -25.47 36.87
CA ALA A 35 -11.44 -26.76 36.38
C ALA A 35 -12.55 -27.51 35.62
N GLY A 36 -12.17 -28.34 34.63
CA GLY A 36 -12.95 -29.52 34.26
C GLY A 36 -13.03 -29.86 32.77
N ASN A 37 -12.34 -30.95 32.41
CA ASN A 37 -12.64 -31.93 31.36
C ASN A 37 -12.17 -31.71 29.91
N VAL A 38 -11.07 -32.44 29.66
CA VAL A 38 -10.68 -33.20 28.46
C VAL A 38 -11.83 -33.69 27.59
N LEU A 39 -11.68 -33.52 26.26
CA LEU A 39 -11.96 -34.59 25.29
C LEU A 39 -11.14 -34.39 24.01
N ILE A 40 -10.08 -35.21 23.90
CA ILE A 40 -9.33 -35.52 22.69
C ILE A 40 -10.06 -36.68 22.00
N CYS A 41 -10.31 -36.55 20.69
CA CYS A 41 -10.42 -37.62 19.69
C CYS A 41 -10.19 -36.94 18.33
N SER A 42 -9.00 -37.01 17.72
CA SER A 42 -8.51 -38.13 16.90
C SER A 42 -9.55 -38.70 15.93
N ASN A 43 -9.38 -38.40 14.63
CA ASN A 43 -9.40 -39.47 13.64
C ASN A 43 -8.50 -39.17 12.44
N ILE A 44 -7.58 -40.10 12.25
CA ILE A 44 -6.61 -40.25 11.18
C ILE A 44 -7.31 -40.99 10.03
N GLY A 45 -6.99 -40.57 8.80
CA GLY A 45 -7.31 -41.29 7.57
C GLY A 45 -6.21 -41.11 6.54
N ASN A 46 -5.12 -41.86 6.73
CA ASN A 46 -4.15 -42.29 5.70
C ASN A 46 -4.89 -42.70 4.40
N SER A 47 -4.36 -42.62 3.18
CA SER A 47 -3.01 -42.93 2.68
C SER A 47 -2.99 -42.63 1.18
N HIS A 48 -1.84 -42.26 0.62
CA HIS A 48 -1.13 -43.10 -0.37
C HIS A 48 0.19 -42.43 -0.79
N GLU A 49 1.28 -42.97 -0.26
CA GLU A 49 2.63 -42.83 -0.80
C GLU A 49 2.74 -43.43 -2.20
N ARG A 50 3.49 -42.76 -3.08
CA ARG A 50 4.31 -43.43 -4.11
C ARG A 50 5.67 -42.73 -4.21
N ALA A 51 6.66 -43.34 -3.55
CA ALA A 51 8.07 -43.21 -3.92
C ALA A 51 8.43 -44.28 -4.98
N ILE A 52 9.69 -44.25 -5.44
CA ILE A 52 10.41 -45.12 -6.42
C ILE A 52 10.53 -44.43 -7.79
N ALA A 53 11.69 -44.20 -8.41
CA ALA A 53 13.07 -44.57 -8.14
C ALA A 53 14.05 -43.64 -8.90
N MET A 54 15.20 -43.35 -8.28
CA MET A 54 16.41 -42.94 -8.99
C MET A 54 17.14 -44.15 -9.56
N LYS A 55 17.66 -44.04 -10.78
CA LYS A 55 18.76 -44.88 -11.30
C LYS A 55 19.74 -44.04 -12.16
N PRO A 56 21.00 -44.49 -12.31
CA PRO A 56 22.12 -43.61 -12.60
C PRO A 56 22.78 -43.84 -13.98
N PHE A 57 23.70 -42.93 -14.34
CA PHE A 57 24.81 -43.02 -15.32
C PHE A 57 24.51 -43.42 -16.78
N ALA A 58 24.77 -42.48 -17.70
CA ALA A 58 25.37 -42.77 -19.00
C ALA A 58 26.18 -41.55 -19.50
N THR A 59 27.50 -41.67 -19.38
CA THR A 59 28.52 -40.86 -20.06
C THR A 59 28.39 -40.95 -21.58
N TYR A 60 28.38 -39.82 -22.28
CA TYR A 60 28.83 -39.75 -23.67
C TYR A 60 29.77 -38.55 -23.85
N ARG A 61 31.04 -38.86 -24.06
CA ARG A 61 32.05 -37.94 -24.58
C ARG A 61 31.83 -37.82 -26.09
N LEU A 62 31.66 -36.61 -26.61
CA LEU A 62 31.86 -36.34 -28.03
C LEU A 62 32.92 -35.24 -28.17
N PHE A 63 34.11 -35.67 -28.56
CA PHE A 63 35.22 -34.83 -28.99
C PHE A 63 34.85 -34.20 -30.34
N PHE A 64 34.70 -32.88 -30.40
CA PHE A 64 34.84 -32.13 -31.65
C PHE A 64 36.19 -31.40 -31.61
N LEU A 65 37.14 -31.95 -32.37
CA LEU A 65 38.43 -31.34 -32.70
C LEU A 65 38.20 -30.23 -33.72
N LEU A 66 38.29 -28.96 -33.29
CA LEU A 66 38.48 -27.82 -34.19
C LEU A 66 39.97 -27.44 -34.21
N PRO A 67 40.62 -27.34 -35.39
CA PRO A 67 42.02 -26.93 -35.46
C PRO A 67 42.12 -25.41 -35.27
N LEU A 68 42.79 -24.99 -34.19
CA LEU A 68 43.28 -23.63 -34.01
C LEU A 68 44.39 -23.34 -35.02
N PHE A 69 44.11 -22.46 -35.98
CA PHE A 69 45.13 -21.77 -36.77
C PHE A 69 45.76 -20.66 -35.90
N PHE A 70 46.96 -20.91 -35.37
CA PHE A 70 47.80 -19.90 -34.75
C PHE A 70 48.56 -19.13 -35.85
N LEU A 71 48.23 -17.86 -36.04
CA LEU A 71 49.02 -16.88 -36.80
C LEU A 71 49.69 -15.94 -35.78
N PRO A 72 51.03 -15.75 -35.78
CA PRO A 72 51.69 -14.83 -34.88
C PRO A 72 51.66 -13.42 -35.50
N LEU A 73 50.81 -12.54 -34.97
CA LEU A 73 50.92 -11.10 -35.19
C LEU A 73 51.77 -10.52 -34.06
N ALA A 74 53.03 -10.23 -34.37
CA ALA A 74 53.89 -9.40 -33.55
C ALA A 74 53.36 -7.95 -33.59
N GLY A 75 52.56 -7.58 -32.60
CA GLY A 75 52.15 -6.20 -32.33
C GLY A 75 52.83 -5.73 -31.05
N ALA A 76 53.61 -4.66 -31.14
CA ALA A 76 54.27 -4.02 -30.01
C ALA A 76 53.24 -3.60 -28.95
N ALA A 77 53.38 -4.12 -27.73
CA ALA A 77 52.67 -3.63 -26.57
C ALA A 77 53.32 -2.31 -26.14
N GLN A 78 52.62 -1.21 -26.37
CA GLN A 78 52.92 0.08 -25.74
C GLN A 78 52.00 0.18 -24.52
N GLU A 79 52.56 -0.01 -23.33
CA GLU A 79 51.90 0.26 -22.06
C GLU A 79 51.61 1.76 -21.98
N SER A 80 50.39 2.17 -22.36
CA SER A 80 49.84 3.42 -21.87
C SER A 80 49.27 3.14 -20.48
N SER A 81 49.96 3.62 -19.45
CA SER A 81 49.41 3.78 -18.11
C SER A 81 48.28 4.81 -18.15
N GLY A 82 47.10 4.37 -18.61
CA GLY A 82 45.86 5.08 -18.39
C GLY A 82 45.47 4.85 -16.94
N GLU A 83 45.74 5.84 -16.08
CA GLU A 83 45.03 5.97 -14.81
C GLU A 83 43.53 6.01 -15.14
N THR A 84 42.86 4.88 -14.95
CA THR A 84 41.41 4.86 -14.86
C THR A 84 41.05 5.56 -13.56
N GLY A 85 40.89 6.88 -13.61
CA GLY A 85 40.18 7.60 -12.57
C GLY A 85 38.81 6.95 -12.41
N HIS A 86 38.65 6.15 -11.36
CA HIS A 86 37.32 5.88 -10.81
C HIS A 86 36.85 7.24 -10.31
N GLY A 87 36.15 7.99 -11.17
CA GLY A 87 35.45 9.17 -10.72
C GLY A 87 34.52 8.71 -9.62
N GLU A 88 34.76 9.17 -8.39
CA GLU A 88 33.83 8.96 -7.29
C GLU A 88 32.49 9.56 -7.73
N THR A 89 31.54 8.71 -8.11
CA THR A 89 30.17 9.16 -8.37
C THR A 89 29.66 9.75 -7.07
N THR A 90 29.53 11.06 -7.02
CA THR A 90 29.05 11.75 -5.82
C THR A 90 27.60 11.34 -5.59
N MET A 91 27.26 10.89 -4.38
CA MET A 91 25.90 10.49 -4.03
C MET A 91 24.92 11.64 -4.30
N GLY A 92 23.81 11.35 -4.98
CA GLY A 92 22.75 12.31 -5.24
C GLY A 92 22.11 12.86 -3.95
N GLU A 93 21.53 14.05 -4.03
CA GLU A 93 20.81 14.66 -2.92
C GLU A 93 19.44 14.02 -2.68
N PHE A 94 18.96 14.07 -1.44
CA PHE A 94 17.60 13.69 -1.08
C PHE A 94 16.80 14.95 -0.69
N ARG A 95 15.71 15.22 -1.39
CA ARG A 95 14.88 16.43 -1.27
C ARG A 95 13.40 16.08 -1.10
N GLY A 96 12.60 17.06 -0.71
CA GLY A 96 11.15 16.93 -0.58
C GLY A 96 10.65 16.38 0.75
N ALA A 97 11.53 15.84 1.60
CA ALA A 97 11.17 15.44 2.95
C ALA A 97 10.80 16.64 3.83
N LYS A 98 9.77 16.46 4.66
CA LYS A 98 9.30 17.51 5.58
C LYS A 98 8.86 16.91 6.91
N ASN A 99 9.46 17.40 8.00
CA ASN A 99 9.05 17.05 9.35
C ASN A 99 7.75 17.76 9.73
N THR A 100 7.02 17.16 10.67
CA THR A 100 5.71 17.66 11.09
C THR A 100 5.71 17.91 12.58
N VAL A 101 5.26 19.08 13.00
CA VAL A 101 4.97 19.37 14.41
C VAL A 101 3.49 19.06 14.62
N HIS A 102 3.18 18.11 15.49
CA HIS A 102 1.79 17.76 15.77
C HIS A 102 1.11 18.81 16.65
N PRO A 103 -0.19 19.08 16.44
CA PRO A 103 -0.95 19.96 17.31
C PRO A 103 -0.98 19.47 18.76
N GLN A 104 -0.90 20.39 19.73
CA GLN A 104 -0.92 20.07 21.17
C GLN A 104 -2.20 19.41 21.68
N TRP A 105 -3.28 19.43 20.88
CA TRP A 105 -4.55 18.80 21.23
C TRP A 105 -4.61 17.32 20.82
N PHE A 106 -3.57 16.78 20.17
CA PHE A 106 -3.46 15.34 20.02
C PHE A 106 -3.37 14.69 21.40
N LYS A 107 -4.05 13.56 21.56
CA LYS A 107 -4.09 12.83 22.81
C LYS A 107 -2.73 12.13 23.02
N GLU A 108 -2.10 12.44 24.14
CA GLU A 108 -0.98 11.65 24.66
C GLU A 108 -1.54 10.39 25.29
N SER A 109 -1.51 9.29 24.55
CA SER A 109 -2.02 8.00 25.00
C SER A 109 -0.87 7.04 25.32
N PHE A 110 -1.08 6.19 26.33
CA PHE A 110 -0.29 4.97 26.57
C PHE A 110 -0.64 3.84 25.58
N LEU A 111 -1.51 4.16 24.62
CA LEU A 111 -1.95 3.36 23.49
C LEU A 111 -2.79 2.13 23.88
N GLU A 112 -3.36 2.14 25.09
CA GLU A 112 -4.38 1.18 25.55
C GLU A 112 -5.68 1.34 24.75
N PHE A 113 -5.73 0.80 23.52
CA PHE A 113 -6.81 1.04 22.56
C PHE A 113 -8.21 0.78 23.08
N GLU A 114 -8.38 -0.24 23.93
CA GLU A 114 -9.69 -0.52 24.52
C GLU A 114 -10.15 0.63 25.42
N GLU A 115 -9.25 1.10 26.29
CA GLU A 115 -9.52 2.22 27.20
C GLU A 115 -9.67 3.53 26.41
N ASP A 116 -8.82 3.77 25.41
CA ASP A 116 -8.90 4.96 24.56
C ASP A 116 -10.23 5.04 23.80
N ILE A 117 -10.74 3.92 23.29
CA ILE A 117 -12.04 3.87 22.61
C ILE A 117 -13.18 4.09 23.61
N GLU A 118 -13.11 3.48 24.79
CA GLU A 118 -14.13 3.63 25.84
C GLU A 118 -14.17 5.07 26.39
N GLU A 119 -13.02 5.70 26.61
CA GLU A 119 -12.91 7.11 27.04
C GLU A 119 -13.47 8.05 25.98
N ALA A 120 -13.04 7.90 24.71
CA ALA A 120 -13.55 8.70 23.61
C ALA A 120 -15.07 8.55 23.49
N ALA A 121 -15.60 7.32 23.58
CA ALA A 121 -17.03 7.05 23.51
C ALA A 121 -17.82 7.68 24.68
N ALA A 122 -17.25 7.70 25.90
CA ALA A 122 -17.85 8.35 27.05
C ALA A 122 -18.01 9.88 26.86
N GLU A 123 -17.11 10.50 26.09
CA GLU A 123 -17.21 11.91 25.69
C GLU A 123 -18.03 12.14 24.40
N GLY A 124 -18.63 11.09 23.84
CA GLY A 124 -19.36 11.15 22.57
C GLY A 124 -18.47 11.29 21.32
N ARG A 125 -17.15 11.10 21.48
CA ARG A 125 -16.13 11.11 20.44
C ARG A 125 -15.81 9.69 19.95
N ARG A 126 -14.92 9.59 18.96
CA ARG A 126 -14.34 8.35 18.44
C ARG A 126 -12.82 8.42 18.39
N LEU A 127 -12.15 7.28 18.51
CA LEU A 127 -10.70 7.24 18.38
C LEU A 127 -10.28 7.32 16.90
N MET A 128 -9.34 8.22 16.58
CA MET A 128 -8.63 8.28 15.30
C MET A 128 -7.15 8.00 15.54
N LEU A 129 -6.67 6.86 15.06
CA LEU A 129 -5.24 6.59 15.00
C LEU A 129 -4.65 7.24 13.75
N TYR A 130 -3.59 8.00 13.93
CA TYR A 130 -2.86 8.70 12.89
C TYR A 130 -1.46 8.13 12.76
N PHE A 131 -1.26 7.29 11.74
CA PHE A 131 0.05 6.74 11.40
C PHE A 131 0.85 7.75 10.58
N HIS A 132 2.04 8.06 11.05
CA HIS A 132 2.98 8.98 10.41
C HIS A 132 4.40 8.41 10.39
N GLN A 133 5.30 9.10 9.71
CA GLN A 133 6.75 8.88 9.80
C GLN A 133 7.48 10.22 9.70
N ASP A 134 8.73 10.25 10.16
CA ASP A 134 9.59 11.41 10.03
C ASP A 134 9.90 11.69 8.55
N GLY A 135 10.11 12.97 8.21
CA GLY A 135 10.35 13.37 6.83
C GLY A 135 9.17 13.22 5.87
N CYS A 136 7.97 12.86 6.34
CA CYS A 136 6.78 12.65 5.50
C CYS A 136 6.09 13.97 5.05
N PRO A 137 6.20 14.38 3.78
CA PRO A 137 5.57 15.63 3.32
C PRO A 137 4.04 15.57 3.26
N TYR A 138 3.45 14.39 3.04
CA TYR A 138 1.99 14.23 3.09
C TYR A 138 1.43 14.36 4.51
N CYS A 139 2.17 13.87 5.51
CA CYS A 139 1.85 14.00 6.92
C CYS A 139 1.86 15.47 7.32
N ASN A 140 2.90 16.19 6.89
CA ASN A 140 2.96 17.63 7.07
C ASN A 140 1.78 18.34 6.40
N LYS A 141 1.47 17.99 5.15
CA LYS A 141 0.35 18.57 4.41
C LYS A 141 -0.99 18.32 5.11
N LEU A 142 -1.23 17.12 5.64
CA LEU A 142 -2.44 16.81 6.42
C LEU A 142 -2.55 17.73 7.63
N VAL A 143 -1.48 17.88 8.41
CA VAL A 143 -1.50 18.75 9.60
C VAL A 143 -1.74 20.20 9.20
N GLU A 144 -0.93 20.73 8.29
CA GLU A 144 -0.96 22.15 7.90
C GLU A 144 -2.25 22.56 7.18
N HIS A 145 -2.82 21.69 6.35
CA HIS A 145 -3.97 22.05 5.52
C HIS A 145 -5.30 21.57 6.09
N ASN A 146 -5.31 20.40 6.74
CA ASN A 146 -6.55 19.81 7.26
C ASN A 146 -6.71 20.12 8.76
N PHE A 147 -5.73 19.76 9.60
CA PHE A 147 -5.85 19.94 11.05
C PHE A 147 -5.67 21.38 11.53
N SER A 148 -4.89 22.21 10.83
CA SER A 148 -4.69 23.63 11.16
C SER A 148 -5.80 24.55 10.66
N SER A 149 -6.71 24.07 9.80
CA SER A 149 -7.91 24.81 9.42
C SER A 149 -8.81 24.99 10.64
N GLU A 150 -9.32 26.20 10.87
CA GLU A 150 -10.19 26.48 12.01
C GLU A 150 -11.43 25.58 12.03
N ILE A 151 -12.11 25.44 10.88
CA ILE A 151 -13.34 24.66 10.76
C ILE A 151 -13.06 23.17 10.92
N MET A 152 -12.07 22.64 10.19
CA MET A 152 -11.78 21.21 10.22
C MET A 152 -11.12 20.80 11.54
N GLY A 153 -10.15 21.56 12.04
CA GLY A 153 -9.51 21.31 13.33
C GLY A 153 -10.49 21.39 14.51
N GLN A 154 -11.51 22.26 14.46
CA GLN A 154 -12.60 22.22 15.43
C GLN A 154 -13.45 20.95 15.30
N LYS A 155 -13.85 20.58 14.08
CA LYS A 155 -14.61 19.34 13.84
C LYS A 155 -13.87 18.10 14.32
N VAL A 156 -12.56 18.03 14.08
CA VAL A 156 -11.73 16.92 14.57
C VAL A 156 -11.75 16.88 16.09
N ARG A 157 -11.42 17.98 16.77
CA ARG A 157 -11.41 18.05 18.25
C ARG A 157 -12.77 17.80 18.90
N GLN A 158 -13.87 18.13 18.22
CA GLN A 158 -15.22 17.92 18.75
C GLN A 158 -15.63 16.44 18.71
N HIS A 159 -15.16 15.70 17.72
CA HIS A 159 -15.68 14.36 17.43
C HIS A 159 -14.65 13.26 17.59
N PHE A 160 -13.36 13.59 17.74
CA PHE A 160 -12.30 12.60 17.73
C PHE A 160 -11.22 12.87 18.77
N ASP A 161 -10.80 11.80 19.42
CA ASP A 161 -9.53 11.74 20.11
C ASP A 161 -8.48 11.22 19.14
N VAL A 162 -7.40 11.97 18.96
CA VAL A 162 -6.42 11.71 17.91
C VAL A 162 -5.12 11.27 18.53
N VAL A 163 -4.68 10.06 18.20
CA VAL A 163 -3.43 9.50 18.71
C VAL A 163 -2.45 9.30 17.56
N ALA A 164 -1.30 9.95 17.63
CA ALA A 164 -0.22 9.79 16.66
C ALA A 164 0.59 8.51 16.94
N ILE A 165 0.85 7.75 15.89
CA ILE A 165 1.65 6.54 15.91
C ILE A 165 2.76 6.67 14.87
N ASN A 166 4.03 6.60 15.29
CA ASN A 166 5.15 6.57 14.35
C ASN A 166 5.29 5.16 13.79
N MET A 167 5.10 4.95 12.49
CA MET A 167 5.19 3.61 11.89
C MET A 167 6.57 2.95 11.99
N TRP A 168 7.61 3.71 12.37
CA TRP A 168 8.96 3.22 12.64
C TRP A 168 9.33 3.24 14.13
N GLY A 169 8.41 3.67 14.97
CA GLY A 169 8.64 3.84 16.39
C GLY A 169 8.72 2.52 17.16
N ASP A 170 9.49 2.56 18.23
CA ASP A 170 9.71 1.45 19.16
C ASP A 170 8.93 1.62 20.48
N ARG A 171 8.06 2.65 20.59
CA ARG A 171 7.17 2.80 21.74
C ARG A 171 6.27 1.57 21.82
N GLU A 172 6.16 0.98 23.01
CA GLU A 172 5.19 -0.09 23.26
C GLU A 172 3.77 0.51 23.20
N VAL A 173 2.91 -0.14 22.43
CA VAL A 173 1.61 0.40 21.99
C VAL A 173 0.49 -0.28 22.71
N VAL A 174 0.39 -1.61 22.64
CA VAL A 174 -0.69 -2.29 23.36
C VAL A 174 -0.44 -3.76 23.50
N GLN A 175 -1.17 -4.34 24.45
CA GLN A 175 -1.50 -5.75 24.46
C GLN A 175 -2.85 -5.99 23.77
N VAL A 176 -2.87 -6.49 22.54
CA VAL A 176 -4.10 -6.96 21.87
C VAL A 176 -4.19 -8.47 22.06
N SER A 177 -5.24 -8.95 22.71
CA SER A 177 -5.45 -10.40 22.94
C SER A 177 -4.28 -11.10 23.65
N GLY A 178 -3.54 -10.38 24.49
CA GLY A 178 -2.37 -10.91 25.18
C GLY A 178 -1.02 -10.69 24.45
N GLN A 179 -1.01 -10.22 23.20
CA GLN A 179 0.20 -9.95 22.43
C GLN A 179 0.60 -8.48 22.48
N GLN A 180 1.85 -8.20 22.83
CA GLN A 180 2.40 -6.84 22.83
C GLN A 180 2.84 -6.40 21.44
N PHE A 181 2.51 -5.16 21.08
CA PHE A 181 2.95 -4.51 19.86
C PHE A 181 3.78 -3.26 20.17
N SER A 182 4.81 -3.04 19.37
CA SER A 182 5.47 -1.73 19.19
C SER A 182 4.77 -0.96 18.07
N GLU A 183 5.03 0.35 17.92
CA GLU A 183 4.38 1.15 16.87
C GLU A 183 4.66 0.57 15.48
N LYS A 184 5.91 0.16 15.23
CA LYS A 184 6.29 -0.48 13.98
C LYS A 184 5.64 -1.84 13.74
N THR A 185 5.52 -2.68 14.77
CA THR A 185 4.90 -4.01 14.61
C THR A 185 3.39 -3.90 14.47
N LEU A 186 2.77 -2.92 15.14
CA LEU A 186 1.37 -2.60 14.93
C LEU A 186 1.11 -2.07 13.51
N ALA A 187 1.91 -1.10 13.04
CA ALA A 187 1.78 -0.57 11.68
C ALA A 187 1.91 -1.68 10.62
N ALA A 188 2.84 -2.63 10.83
CA ALA A 188 2.97 -3.80 9.97
C ALA A 188 1.79 -4.77 10.07
N ALA A 189 1.26 -5.03 11.27
CA ALA A 189 0.10 -5.90 11.48
C ALA A 189 -1.20 -5.32 10.87
N LEU A 190 -1.27 -4.00 10.78
CA LEU A 190 -2.34 -3.24 10.14
C LEU A 190 -2.09 -2.97 8.65
N ASP A 191 -0.99 -3.46 8.07
CA ASP A 191 -0.61 -3.23 6.67
C ASP A 191 -0.64 -1.73 6.30
N VAL A 192 0.03 -0.90 7.09
CA VAL A 192 0.20 0.54 6.81
C VAL A 192 1.29 0.71 5.76
N ASP A 193 0.87 0.75 4.49
CA ASP A 193 1.76 0.92 3.33
C ASP A 193 2.04 2.38 2.98
N PHE A 194 1.19 3.30 3.43
CA PHE A 194 1.29 4.72 3.13
C PHE A 194 1.22 5.57 4.40
N THR A 195 1.82 6.74 4.37
CA THR A 195 1.61 7.76 5.41
C THR A 195 1.22 9.09 4.76
N PRO A 196 0.23 9.79 5.31
CA PRO A 196 -0.49 9.45 6.53
C PRO A 196 -1.52 8.33 6.31
N THR A 197 -1.68 7.42 7.28
CA THR A 197 -2.84 6.52 7.34
C THR A 197 -3.69 6.87 8.55
N LEU A 198 -5.00 7.03 8.33
CA LEU A 198 -5.97 7.33 9.38
C LEU A 198 -6.90 6.14 9.56
N LEU A 199 -6.94 5.60 10.78
CA LEU A 199 -7.89 4.56 11.18
C LEU A 199 -8.87 5.13 12.18
N PHE A 200 -10.15 5.12 11.81
CA PHE A 200 -11.22 5.56 12.68
C PHE A 200 -11.88 4.36 13.33
N PHE A 201 -11.97 4.35 14.65
CA PHE A 201 -12.60 3.27 15.40
C PHE A 201 -14.02 3.63 15.82
N GLY A 202 -14.92 2.67 15.65
CA GLY A 202 -16.24 2.70 16.25
C GLY A 202 -16.21 2.21 17.70
N GLU A 203 -17.32 2.41 18.40
CA GLU A 203 -17.50 2.05 19.80
C GLU A 203 -17.42 0.53 20.04
N ASN A 204 -17.60 -0.27 18.99
CA ASN A 204 -17.45 -1.72 19.00
C ASN A 204 -16.01 -2.21 18.75
N ARG A 205 -15.02 -1.31 18.85
CA ARG A 205 -13.59 -1.59 18.64
C ARG A 205 -13.21 -2.02 17.22
N LYS A 206 -14.10 -1.78 16.25
CA LYS A 206 -13.82 -2.05 14.83
C LYS A 206 -13.41 -0.77 14.12
N VAL A 207 -12.52 -0.91 13.13
CA VAL A 207 -12.22 0.17 12.20
C VAL A 207 -13.46 0.40 11.33
N VAL A 208 -14.05 1.59 11.42
CA VAL A 208 -15.24 2.00 10.65
C VAL A 208 -14.87 2.75 9.37
N LEU A 209 -13.68 3.34 9.32
CA LEU A 209 -13.12 3.95 8.12
C LEU A 209 -11.59 3.89 8.16
N ARG A 210 -11.01 3.63 7.00
CA ARG A 210 -9.56 3.68 6.77
C ARG A 210 -9.27 4.60 5.60
N LEU A 211 -8.33 5.52 5.79
CA LEU A 211 -7.83 6.40 4.74
C LEU A 211 -6.33 6.21 4.59
N ASP A 212 -5.88 5.77 3.42
CA ASP A 212 -4.48 5.50 3.11
C ASP A 212 -3.91 6.60 2.21
N GLY A 213 -3.32 7.61 2.84
CA GLY A 213 -2.73 8.78 2.17
C GLY A 213 -3.49 10.08 2.41
N TYR A 214 -2.93 11.16 1.89
CA TYR A 214 -3.51 12.51 2.05
C TYR A 214 -4.75 12.68 1.18
N LEU A 215 -5.85 13.09 1.81
CA LEU A 215 -7.05 13.59 1.14
C LEU A 215 -7.13 15.13 1.25
N PRO A 216 -7.47 15.84 0.15
CA PRO A 216 -7.76 17.27 0.19
C PRO A 216 -8.88 17.62 1.19
N PRO A 217 -8.95 18.89 1.66
CA PRO A 217 -9.93 19.33 2.66
C PRO A 217 -11.38 18.94 2.40
N GLU A 218 -11.83 18.97 1.15
CA GLU A 218 -13.21 18.64 0.80
C GLU A 218 -13.50 17.15 1.02
N ASP A 219 -12.65 16.27 0.49
CA ASP A 219 -12.79 14.81 0.65
C ASP A 219 -12.56 14.38 2.10
N PHE A 220 -11.60 15.01 2.78
CA PHE A 220 -11.37 14.76 4.20
C PHE A 220 -12.57 15.21 5.06
N GLY A 221 -13.21 16.32 4.71
CA GLY A 221 -14.42 16.80 5.38
C GLY A 221 -15.58 15.81 5.30
N LEU A 222 -15.74 15.14 4.15
CA LEU A 222 -16.70 14.06 3.93
C LEU A 222 -16.39 12.84 4.81
N ALA A 223 -15.12 12.44 4.91
CA ALA A 223 -14.70 11.35 5.78
C ALA A 223 -15.02 11.65 7.26
N LEU A 224 -14.71 12.87 7.73
CA LEU A 224 -15.04 13.28 9.10
C LEU A 224 -16.56 13.31 9.34
N GLU A 225 -17.36 13.76 8.37
CA GLU A 225 -18.82 13.74 8.49
C GLU A 225 -19.37 12.31 8.58
N TYR A 226 -18.88 11.42 7.71
CA TYR A 226 -19.28 10.02 7.66
C TYR A 226 -19.09 9.35 9.02
N VAL A 227 -17.89 9.48 9.58
CA VAL A 227 -17.54 8.82 10.85
C VAL A 227 -18.19 9.52 12.06
N ALA A 228 -18.18 10.86 12.11
CA ALA A 228 -18.74 11.58 13.26
C ALA A 228 -20.25 11.32 13.42
N ASN A 229 -20.96 11.16 12.30
CA ASN A 229 -22.41 10.92 12.28
C ASN A 229 -22.79 9.44 12.25
N ARG A 230 -21.83 8.51 12.41
CA ARG A 230 -22.08 7.07 12.52
C ARG A 230 -22.78 6.46 11.29
N LEU A 231 -22.47 7.00 10.12
CA LEU A 231 -23.17 6.67 8.87
C LEU A 231 -22.78 5.29 8.33
N GLU A 232 -21.71 4.69 8.86
CA GLU A 232 -21.30 3.32 8.54
C GLU A 232 -22.35 2.25 8.89
N SER A 233 -23.28 2.57 9.78
CA SER A 233 -24.39 1.67 10.14
C SER A 233 -25.44 1.54 9.03
N GLY A 234 -25.52 2.51 8.11
CA GLY A 234 -26.54 2.55 7.05
C GLY A 234 -25.99 2.48 5.62
N SER A 235 -24.75 2.94 5.39
CA SER A 235 -24.15 2.98 4.05
C SER A 235 -22.64 2.76 4.12
N SER A 236 -22.07 2.09 3.11
CA SER A 236 -20.62 1.96 3.00
C SER A 236 -19.98 3.33 2.70
N TRP A 237 -18.70 3.50 3.01
CA TRP A 237 -17.96 4.72 2.63
C TRP A 237 -18.04 5.01 1.13
N ALA A 238 -17.88 3.97 0.31
CA ALA A 238 -17.92 4.10 -1.15
C ALA A 238 -19.32 4.53 -1.64
N ASP A 239 -20.39 3.98 -1.08
CA ASP A 239 -21.77 4.39 -1.41
C ASP A 239 -22.05 5.82 -0.92
N TYR A 240 -21.62 6.18 0.30
CA TYR A 240 -21.78 7.52 0.86
C TYR A 240 -21.11 8.61 -0.01
N VAL A 241 -19.87 8.34 -0.47
CA VAL A 241 -19.16 9.22 -1.39
C VAL A 241 -19.86 9.25 -2.74
N ALA A 242 -20.27 8.09 -3.26
CA ALA A 242 -21.00 8.01 -4.53
C ALA A 242 -22.27 8.88 -4.50
N GLU A 243 -23.09 8.80 -3.48
CA GLU A 243 -24.32 9.61 -3.40
C GLU A 243 -24.08 11.13 -3.40
N ARG A 244 -22.92 11.58 -2.92
CA ARG A 244 -22.55 13.00 -2.82
C ARG A 244 -21.74 13.51 -4.00
N ARG A 245 -20.96 12.62 -4.63
CA ARG A 245 -20.02 12.95 -5.72
C ARG A 245 -20.47 12.46 -7.08
N LYS A 246 -21.42 11.53 -7.16
CA LYS A 246 -21.90 10.97 -8.43
C LYS A 246 -22.52 12.06 -9.28
N GLY A 247 -21.73 12.56 -10.23
CA GLY A 247 -22.21 13.27 -11.40
C GLY A 247 -22.79 12.28 -12.42
N ALA A 248 -23.24 12.81 -13.56
CA ALA A 248 -23.40 11.97 -14.73
C ALA A 248 -22.04 11.31 -15.04
N ALA A 249 -22.03 10.03 -15.41
CA ALA A 249 -20.81 9.40 -15.92
C ALA A 249 -20.46 10.08 -17.25
N THR A 250 -19.62 11.10 -17.18
CA THR A 250 -19.06 11.80 -18.34
C THR A 250 -17.90 11.00 -18.92
N ASP A 251 -17.55 11.31 -20.17
CA ASP A 251 -16.37 10.72 -20.79
C ASP A 251 -15.11 11.09 -20.01
N LEU A 252 -14.13 10.18 -20.00
CA LEU A 252 -12.84 10.44 -19.36
C LEU A 252 -12.03 11.45 -20.18
N ASP A 253 -11.41 12.42 -19.51
CA ASP A 253 -10.65 13.49 -20.17
C ASP A 253 -9.34 13.00 -20.79
N ASN A 254 -8.69 12.00 -20.18
CA ASN A 254 -7.32 11.56 -20.49
C ASN A 254 -7.24 10.04 -20.70
N VAL A 255 -7.94 9.50 -21.71
CA VAL A 255 -7.87 8.07 -22.02
C VAL A 255 -6.46 7.71 -22.53
N MET A 256 -5.80 6.75 -21.87
CA MET A 256 -4.46 6.29 -22.21
C MET A 256 -4.48 5.45 -23.49
N GLU A 257 -3.54 5.71 -24.40
CA GLU A 257 -3.45 4.98 -25.68
C GLU A 257 -3.21 3.48 -25.49
N GLN A 258 -2.42 3.10 -24.48
CA GLN A 258 -2.15 1.71 -24.14
C GLN A 258 -3.23 1.04 -23.26
N ALA A 259 -4.29 1.76 -22.87
CA ALA A 259 -5.38 1.16 -22.12
C ALA A 259 -6.17 0.18 -22.99
N MET A 260 -6.64 -0.90 -22.38
CA MET A 260 -7.52 -1.88 -23.03
C MET A 260 -8.77 -1.20 -23.57
N ALA A 261 -9.22 -1.62 -24.76
CA ALA A 261 -10.48 -1.19 -25.35
C ALA A 261 -11.64 -2.13 -24.94
N PRO A 262 -12.89 -1.65 -24.89
CA PRO A 262 -14.04 -2.52 -24.63
C PRO A 262 -14.30 -3.50 -25.80
N PRO A 263 -14.90 -4.69 -25.55
CA PRO A 263 -15.40 -5.16 -24.26
C PRO A 263 -14.28 -5.54 -23.29
N TYR A 264 -14.41 -5.13 -22.03
CA TYR A 264 -13.41 -5.41 -21.00
C TYR A 264 -13.55 -6.85 -20.50
N ASP A 265 -12.68 -7.74 -20.97
CA ASP A 265 -12.59 -9.13 -20.52
C ASP A 265 -11.20 -9.45 -19.95
N LEU A 266 -11.14 -9.52 -18.62
CA LEU A 266 -9.92 -9.82 -17.86
C LEU A 266 -9.70 -11.31 -17.65
N THR A 267 -10.52 -12.20 -18.23
CA THR A 267 -10.25 -13.66 -18.18
C THR A 267 -9.11 -14.09 -19.10
N GLN A 268 -8.79 -13.25 -20.10
CA GLN A 268 -7.71 -13.47 -21.06
C GLN A 268 -6.47 -12.63 -20.76
N GLY A 269 -6.62 -11.54 -19.98
CA GLY A 269 -5.53 -10.69 -19.50
C GLY A 269 -4.91 -11.22 -18.20
N GLY A 270 -3.66 -10.87 -17.91
CA GLY A 270 -2.99 -11.30 -16.67
C GLY A 270 -2.20 -12.61 -16.76
N GLN A 271 -2.18 -13.33 -17.89
CA GLN A 271 -1.49 -14.63 -17.97
C GLN A 271 0.05 -14.54 -17.90
N ASN A 272 0.66 -13.35 -17.88
CA ASN A 272 2.12 -13.14 -17.72
C ASN A 272 2.54 -11.75 -17.19
N ARG A 273 1.61 -10.78 -17.06
CA ARG A 273 1.90 -9.40 -16.63
C ARG A 273 0.92 -8.97 -15.55
N PRO A 274 1.34 -8.14 -14.57
CA PRO A 274 0.42 -7.55 -13.60
C PRO A 274 -0.58 -6.62 -14.29
N LEU A 275 -1.74 -6.44 -13.67
CA LEU A 275 -2.81 -5.56 -14.16
C LEU A 275 -2.84 -4.26 -13.32
N ALA A 276 -2.84 -3.11 -13.99
CA ALA A 276 -3.11 -1.82 -13.37
C ALA A 276 -4.51 -1.34 -13.78
N VAL A 277 -5.40 -1.14 -12.81
CA VAL A 277 -6.75 -0.62 -13.03
C VAL A 277 -6.84 0.80 -12.52
N LEU A 278 -7.08 1.75 -13.41
CA LEU A 278 -7.33 3.16 -13.10
C LEU A 278 -8.83 3.41 -13.03
N PHE A 279 -9.29 3.80 -11.85
CA PHE A 279 -10.64 4.28 -11.59
C PHE A 279 -10.64 5.80 -11.58
N GLU A 280 -11.27 6.40 -12.58
CA GLU A 280 -11.28 7.85 -12.80
C GLU A 280 -12.70 8.36 -13.04
N GLU A 281 -12.85 9.67 -13.18
CA GLU A 281 -14.10 10.32 -13.56
C GLU A 281 -13.79 11.48 -14.51
N GLY A 282 -14.77 11.91 -15.31
CA GLY A 282 -14.62 13.11 -16.12
C GLY A 282 -14.62 14.37 -15.26
N ASP A 283 -14.09 15.47 -15.81
CA ASP A 283 -13.91 16.75 -15.10
C ASP A 283 -13.08 16.63 -13.81
N CYS A 284 -12.11 15.70 -13.79
CA CYS A 284 -11.33 15.35 -12.61
C CYS A 284 -9.94 16.01 -12.61
N MET A 285 -9.80 17.12 -11.89
CA MET A 285 -8.53 17.86 -11.78
C MET A 285 -7.36 16.98 -11.28
N ASN A 286 -7.61 16.09 -10.32
CA ASN A 286 -6.57 15.20 -9.80
C ASN A 286 -6.18 14.13 -10.82
N CYS A 287 -7.11 13.71 -11.69
CA CYS A 287 -6.84 12.76 -12.76
C CYS A 287 -5.98 13.45 -13.82
N ASN A 288 -6.31 14.69 -14.19
CA ASN A 288 -5.47 15.50 -15.09
C ASN A 288 -4.05 15.68 -14.53
N LEU A 289 -3.92 15.89 -13.23
CA LEU A 289 -2.62 16.01 -12.57
C LEU A 289 -1.79 14.70 -12.68
N LEU A 290 -2.42 13.54 -12.51
CA LEU A 290 -1.76 12.24 -12.71
C LEU A 290 -1.29 12.08 -14.17
N HIS A 291 -2.16 12.34 -15.14
CA HIS A 291 -1.86 12.15 -16.57
C HIS A 291 -0.85 13.16 -17.12
N GLU A 292 -0.97 14.43 -16.75
CA GLU A 292 -0.17 15.51 -17.33
C GLU A 292 1.18 15.72 -16.62
N LYS A 293 1.30 15.31 -15.36
CA LYS A 293 2.55 15.43 -14.61
C LYS A 293 3.22 14.08 -14.42
N THR A 294 2.55 13.17 -13.72
CA THR A 294 3.16 11.90 -13.30
C THR A 294 3.39 10.94 -14.47
N PHE A 295 2.40 10.73 -15.34
CA PHE A 295 2.56 9.84 -16.50
C PHE A 295 3.30 10.48 -17.68
N ARG A 296 3.63 11.77 -17.60
CA ARG A 296 4.57 12.44 -18.53
C ARG A 296 6.02 12.42 -18.05
N ASP A 297 6.28 11.97 -16.84
CA ASP A 297 7.65 11.76 -16.37
C ASP A 297 8.35 10.72 -17.27
N PRO A 298 9.61 10.96 -17.70
CA PRO A 298 10.34 10.03 -18.57
C PRO A 298 10.43 8.59 -18.05
N ASP A 299 10.40 8.40 -16.73
CA ASP A 299 10.49 7.09 -16.09
C ASP A 299 9.13 6.36 -16.03
N ALA A 300 8.02 7.05 -16.31
CA ALA A 300 6.68 6.47 -16.23
C ALA A 300 6.40 5.46 -17.35
N GLY A 301 6.74 5.80 -18.60
CA GLY A 301 6.49 4.95 -19.77
C GLY A 301 7.04 3.52 -19.61
N PRO A 302 8.34 3.35 -19.31
CA PRO A 302 8.95 2.03 -19.12
C PRO A 302 8.36 1.20 -17.97
N LEU A 303 7.71 1.85 -16.99
CA LEU A 303 7.01 1.18 -15.89
C LEU A 303 5.59 0.78 -16.30
N LEU A 304 4.84 1.70 -16.93
CA LEU A 304 3.49 1.44 -17.44
C LEU A 304 3.49 0.34 -18.51
N ASP A 305 4.53 0.29 -19.35
CA ASP A 305 4.74 -0.75 -20.36
C ASP A 305 4.95 -2.15 -19.78
N ARG A 306 4.95 -2.33 -18.45
CA ARG A 306 4.99 -3.63 -17.77
C ARG A 306 3.63 -4.12 -17.28
N PHE A 307 2.59 -3.29 -17.35
CA PHE A 307 1.24 -3.62 -16.90
C PHE A 307 0.27 -3.82 -18.06
N ASP A 308 -0.63 -4.77 -17.96
CA ASP A 308 -1.90 -4.64 -18.67
C ASP A 308 -2.67 -3.47 -18.01
N ILE A 309 -3.19 -2.52 -18.78
CA ILE A 309 -3.81 -1.31 -18.22
C ILE A 309 -5.30 -1.28 -18.58
N LEU A 310 -6.15 -1.23 -17.56
CA LEU A 310 -7.57 -0.95 -17.69
C LEU A 310 -7.87 0.42 -17.09
N GLN A 311 -8.43 1.32 -17.88
CA GLN A 311 -8.89 2.62 -17.42
C GLN A 311 -10.40 2.70 -17.56
N VAL A 312 -11.10 3.00 -16.46
CA VAL A 312 -12.56 3.01 -16.42
C VAL A 312 -13.10 4.20 -15.66
N ASN A 313 -14.24 4.72 -16.12
CA ASN A 313 -15.01 5.66 -15.33
C ASN A 313 -15.64 4.92 -14.14
N ARG A 314 -15.28 5.33 -12.92
CA ARG A 314 -15.71 4.71 -11.65
C ARG A 314 -17.21 4.83 -11.38
N TRP A 315 -17.94 5.66 -12.11
CA TRP A 315 -19.38 5.85 -11.99
C TRP A 315 -20.18 5.13 -13.09
N ALA A 316 -19.50 4.62 -14.12
CA ALA A 316 -20.16 4.02 -15.27
C ALA A 316 -20.62 2.58 -15.01
N ASP A 317 -21.76 2.22 -15.58
CA ASP A 317 -22.28 0.85 -15.57
C ASP A 317 -21.66 -0.02 -16.71
N THR A 318 -20.49 0.39 -17.21
CA THR A 318 -19.76 -0.36 -18.23
C THR A 318 -19.39 -1.74 -17.70
N SER A 319 -19.78 -2.79 -18.44
CA SER A 319 -19.53 -4.17 -18.06
C SER A 319 -18.03 -4.48 -18.07
N VAL A 320 -17.57 -5.15 -17.01
CA VAL A 320 -16.22 -5.70 -16.88
C VAL A 320 -16.35 -7.16 -16.50
N ARG A 321 -15.69 -8.04 -17.24
CA ARG A 321 -15.58 -9.46 -16.88
C ARG A 321 -14.26 -9.68 -16.15
N LEU A 322 -14.34 -10.11 -14.89
CA LEU A 322 -13.20 -10.29 -13.98
C LEU A 322 -12.44 -11.60 -14.29
N PRO A 323 -11.19 -11.77 -13.78
CA PRO A 323 -10.39 -12.97 -14.03
C PRO A 323 -11.05 -14.29 -13.61
N ASP A 324 -11.87 -14.28 -12.56
CA ASP A 324 -12.65 -15.45 -12.11
C ASP A 324 -13.85 -15.78 -13.02
N GLY A 325 -14.05 -15.00 -14.08
CA GLY A 325 -15.12 -15.17 -15.06
C GLY A 325 -16.43 -14.50 -14.68
N THR A 326 -16.53 -13.91 -13.48
CA THR A 326 -17.71 -13.15 -13.06
C THR A 326 -17.80 -11.83 -13.82
N SER A 327 -19.02 -11.37 -14.07
CA SER A 327 -19.27 -10.06 -14.69
C SER A 327 -19.76 -9.07 -13.65
N THR A 328 -19.20 -7.87 -13.67
CA THR A 328 -19.58 -6.73 -12.83
C THR A 328 -19.66 -5.46 -13.68
N THR A 329 -19.93 -4.32 -13.06
CA THR A 329 -19.79 -3.00 -13.68
C THR A 329 -18.60 -2.26 -13.08
N ALA A 330 -18.00 -1.32 -13.81
CA ALA A 330 -16.95 -0.46 -13.27
C ALA A 330 -17.41 0.23 -11.97
N SER A 331 -18.65 0.72 -11.94
CA SER A 331 -19.29 1.34 -10.77
C SER A 331 -19.46 0.42 -9.55
N ARG A 332 -19.77 -0.85 -9.77
CA ARG A 332 -19.88 -1.84 -8.69
C ARG A 332 -18.50 -2.27 -8.21
N TRP A 333 -17.59 -2.53 -9.15
CA TRP A 333 -16.24 -2.98 -8.81
C TRP A 333 -15.46 -1.92 -8.01
N ALA A 334 -15.56 -0.65 -8.39
CA ALA A 334 -14.97 0.45 -7.63
C ALA A 334 -15.48 0.48 -6.18
N ARG A 335 -16.78 0.20 -5.96
CA ARG A 335 -17.37 0.15 -4.62
C ARG A 335 -16.91 -1.08 -3.82
N ASP A 336 -16.91 -2.25 -4.45
CA ASP A 336 -16.45 -3.50 -3.83
C ASP A 336 -14.97 -3.41 -3.41
N LEU A 337 -14.15 -2.68 -4.18
CA LEU A 337 -12.75 -2.40 -3.86
C LEU A 337 -12.56 -1.30 -2.79
N GLY A 338 -13.62 -0.59 -2.40
CA GLY A 338 -13.60 0.50 -1.43
C GLY A 338 -13.05 1.82 -1.98
N ILE A 339 -13.13 2.06 -3.28
CA ILE A 339 -12.57 3.25 -3.91
C ILE A 339 -13.46 4.47 -3.63
N GLY A 340 -12.93 5.42 -2.88
CA GLY A 340 -13.62 6.65 -2.46
C GLY A 340 -12.97 7.92 -2.97
N TYR A 341 -11.93 7.82 -3.80
CA TYR A 341 -11.16 8.95 -4.32
C TYR A 341 -10.86 8.74 -5.81
N SER A 342 -10.67 9.84 -6.55
CA SER A 342 -10.26 9.84 -7.97
C SER A 342 -9.04 10.75 -8.19
N PRO A 343 -8.03 10.33 -8.96
CA PRO A 343 -7.88 9.00 -9.54
C PRO A 343 -7.52 7.99 -8.46
N ALA A 344 -7.96 6.76 -8.62
CA ALA A 344 -7.45 5.63 -7.85
C ALA A 344 -6.84 4.59 -8.79
N MET A 345 -5.74 3.97 -8.36
CA MET A 345 -5.07 2.92 -9.10
C MET A 345 -4.98 1.67 -8.22
N VAL A 346 -5.47 0.54 -8.73
CA VAL A 346 -5.33 -0.76 -8.08
C VAL A 346 -4.41 -1.62 -8.91
N LEU A 347 -3.36 -2.13 -8.29
CA LEU A 347 -2.37 -3.00 -8.92
C LEU A 347 -2.66 -4.44 -8.51
N PHE A 348 -2.80 -5.32 -9.48
CA PHE A 348 -3.06 -6.74 -9.31
C PHE A 348 -1.86 -7.56 -9.81
N ASP A 349 -1.58 -8.66 -9.13
CA ASP A 349 -0.65 -9.67 -9.61
C ASP A 349 -1.23 -10.45 -10.81
N PRO A 350 -0.40 -11.21 -11.55
CA PRO A 350 -0.86 -12.05 -12.67
C PRO A 350 -1.97 -13.05 -12.30
N GLU A 351 -2.03 -13.49 -11.05
CA GLU A 351 -3.05 -14.40 -10.51
C GLU A 351 -4.38 -13.70 -10.16
N GLY A 352 -4.43 -12.36 -10.20
CA GLY A 352 -5.60 -11.54 -9.89
C GLY A 352 -5.70 -11.12 -8.42
N GLY A 353 -4.68 -11.38 -7.60
CA GLY A 353 -4.56 -10.87 -6.24
C GLY A 353 -4.23 -9.37 -6.22
N VAL A 354 -4.83 -8.63 -5.28
CA VAL A 354 -4.52 -7.20 -5.11
C VAL A 354 -3.16 -7.05 -4.45
N ILE A 355 -2.20 -6.44 -5.15
CA ILE A 355 -0.89 -6.08 -4.59
C ILE A 355 -1.03 -4.83 -3.73
N MET A 356 -1.61 -3.76 -4.29
CA MET A 356 -1.79 -2.50 -3.57
C MET A 356 -2.91 -1.64 -4.17
N LYS A 357 -3.50 -0.82 -3.31
CA LYS A 357 -4.50 0.19 -3.70
C LYS A 357 -3.97 1.57 -3.42
N ILE A 358 -3.96 2.41 -4.45
CA ILE A 358 -3.57 3.81 -4.37
C ILE A 358 -4.87 4.61 -4.47
N ASN A 359 -5.40 5.04 -3.32
CA ASN A 359 -6.72 5.65 -3.18
C ASN A 359 -6.63 7.05 -2.53
N ALA A 360 -5.57 7.79 -2.86
CA ALA A 360 -5.28 9.12 -2.35
C ALA A 360 -4.33 9.87 -3.29
N GLN A 361 -4.08 11.15 -2.99
CA GLN A 361 -3.18 11.97 -3.79
C GLN A 361 -1.71 11.63 -3.50
N PHE A 362 -1.00 11.13 -4.51
CA PHE A 362 0.44 10.90 -4.48
C PHE A 362 1.18 11.69 -5.58
N ARG A 363 2.49 11.84 -5.39
CA ARG A 363 3.43 12.55 -6.28
C ARG A 363 4.17 11.53 -7.13
N THR A 364 4.86 12.02 -8.16
CA THR A 364 5.51 11.21 -9.19
C THR A 364 6.37 10.10 -8.59
N PHE A 365 7.28 10.41 -7.66
CA PHE A 365 8.15 9.41 -7.02
C PHE A 365 7.39 8.22 -6.42
N HIS A 366 6.27 8.48 -5.73
CA HIS A 366 5.51 7.45 -5.02
C HIS A 366 4.68 6.58 -5.97
N ILE A 367 4.08 7.19 -7.02
CA ILE A 367 3.36 6.45 -8.05
C ILE A 367 4.31 5.57 -8.86
N LEU A 368 5.46 6.11 -9.28
CA LEU A 368 6.47 5.33 -10.00
C LEU A 368 7.08 4.24 -9.12
N GLY A 369 7.29 4.53 -7.84
CA GLY A 369 7.71 3.52 -6.86
C GLY A 369 6.71 2.38 -6.71
N ALA A 370 5.41 2.68 -6.66
CA ALA A 370 4.34 1.68 -6.61
C ALA A 370 4.29 0.80 -7.88
N LEU A 371 4.40 1.42 -9.05
CA LEU A 371 4.47 0.69 -10.33
C LEU A 371 5.74 -0.20 -10.39
N ALA A 372 6.88 0.30 -9.93
CA ALA A 372 8.12 -0.48 -9.88
C ALA A 372 8.00 -1.65 -8.89
N TYR A 373 7.43 -1.41 -7.71
CA TYR A 373 7.20 -2.41 -6.66
C TYR A 373 6.33 -3.57 -7.16
N ALA A 374 5.19 -3.25 -7.75
CA ALA A 374 4.28 -4.26 -8.28
C ALA A 374 4.85 -4.98 -9.52
N SER A 375 5.44 -4.25 -10.47
CA SER A 375 5.96 -4.87 -11.72
C SER A 375 7.23 -5.70 -11.53
N SER A 376 8.00 -5.45 -10.48
CA SER A 376 9.20 -6.24 -10.18
C SER A 376 8.93 -7.48 -9.33
N GLY A 377 7.75 -7.59 -8.70
CA GLY A 377 7.48 -8.63 -7.71
C GLY A 377 8.15 -8.39 -6.35
N ALA A 378 8.73 -7.21 -6.12
CA ALA A 378 9.48 -6.90 -4.89
C ALA A 378 8.66 -7.08 -3.60
N TYR A 379 7.33 -6.99 -3.70
CA TYR A 379 6.40 -7.23 -2.59
C TYR A 379 6.47 -8.64 -1.97
N HIS A 380 7.04 -9.61 -2.68
CA HIS A 380 7.28 -10.94 -2.13
C HIS A 380 8.47 -10.99 -1.17
N GLU A 381 9.50 -10.17 -1.40
CA GLU A 381 10.74 -10.17 -0.61
C GLU A 381 10.72 -9.09 0.47
N GLU A 382 10.27 -7.89 0.11
CA GLU A 382 10.08 -6.77 1.02
C GLU A 382 8.61 -6.36 1.05
N PRO A 383 7.80 -6.92 1.97
CA PRO A 383 6.37 -6.62 2.03
C PRO A 383 6.05 -5.23 2.58
N ASN A 384 7.02 -4.47 3.11
CA ASN A 384 6.81 -3.08 3.54
C ASN A 384 7.16 -2.11 2.41
N PHE A 385 6.14 -1.50 1.82
CA PHE A 385 6.31 -0.59 0.70
C PHE A 385 7.16 0.65 1.03
N GLN A 386 7.08 1.19 2.25
CA GLN A 386 7.88 2.36 2.65
C GLN A 386 9.38 2.03 2.78
N ARG A 387 9.72 0.81 3.21
CA ARG A 387 11.11 0.33 3.19
C ARG A 387 11.61 0.18 1.77
N TYR A 388 10.83 -0.45 0.90
CA TYR A 388 11.14 -0.54 -0.53
C TYR A 388 11.38 0.83 -1.17
N LEU A 389 10.54 1.83 -0.88
CA LEU A 389 10.73 3.19 -1.38
C LEU A 389 12.02 3.85 -0.87
N SER A 390 12.38 3.59 0.39
CA SER A 390 13.61 4.10 1.00
C SER A 390 14.84 3.50 0.32
N ASP A 391 14.86 2.17 0.16
CA ASP A 391 15.95 1.45 -0.50
C ASP A 391 16.08 1.88 -1.96
N ARG A 392 14.95 1.99 -2.68
CA ARG A 392 14.91 2.52 -4.05
C ARG A 392 15.46 3.95 -4.14
N ALA A 393 15.15 4.82 -3.18
CA ALA A 393 15.69 6.18 -3.16
C ALA A 393 17.21 6.17 -2.94
N GLU A 394 17.72 5.29 -2.08
CA GLU A 394 19.17 5.12 -1.88
C GLU A 394 19.85 4.60 -3.16
N GLU A 395 19.31 3.57 -3.81
CA GLU A 395 19.84 3.02 -5.06
C GLU A 395 19.94 4.05 -6.20
N ILE A 396 18.95 4.93 -6.34
CA ILE A 396 18.97 6.03 -7.32
C ILE A 396 20.08 7.04 -6.96
N ARG A 397 20.21 7.37 -5.67
CA ARG A 397 21.20 8.34 -5.20
C ARG A 397 22.63 7.82 -5.27
N GLU A 398 22.86 6.52 -5.08
CA GLU A 398 24.17 5.90 -5.26
C GLU A 398 24.68 6.01 -6.71
N GLN A 399 23.78 6.17 -7.68
CA GLN A 399 24.11 6.46 -9.09
C GLN A 399 24.42 7.94 -9.34
N GLY A 400 24.41 8.77 -8.31
CA GLY A 400 24.62 10.21 -8.38
C GLY A 400 23.41 11.02 -8.87
N ILE A 401 22.21 10.43 -8.82
CA ILE A 401 20.97 11.07 -9.25
C ILE A 401 20.21 11.61 -8.03
N ASP A 402 19.84 12.89 -8.08
CA ASP A 402 19.02 13.52 -7.02
C ASP A 402 17.63 12.88 -6.96
N VAL A 403 17.16 12.58 -5.75
CA VAL A 403 15.80 12.13 -5.48
C VAL A 403 15.03 13.25 -4.78
N ASP A 404 13.94 13.70 -5.39
CA ASP A 404 12.96 14.58 -4.76
C ASP A 404 11.64 13.82 -4.66
N ILE A 405 11.21 13.52 -3.43
CA ILE A 405 9.99 12.73 -3.19
C ILE A 405 8.71 13.57 -3.31
N TRP A 406 8.83 14.90 -3.45
CA TRP A 406 7.70 15.84 -3.47
C TRP A 406 7.44 16.50 -4.84
N LYS A 407 8.37 16.36 -5.78
CA LYS A 407 8.24 16.91 -7.15
C LYS A 407 7.12 16.26 -7.95
N TYR A 408 6.70 16.97 -8.99
CA TYR A 408 5.88 16.45 -10.08
C TYR A 408 6.72 16.15 -11.30
#